data_AF-A0A4V2VK03-F1
#
_entry.id   AF-A0A4V2VK03-F1
#
_cell.length_a   1.000
_cell.length_b   1.000
_cell.length_c   1.000
_cell.angle_alpha   90.00
_cell.angle_beta   90.00
_cell.angle_gamma   90.00
#
_symmetry.space_group_name_H-M   'P 1'
#
loop_
_entity.id
_entity.type
_entity.pdbx_description
1 polymer ?
#
loop_
_entity_poly.entity_id
_entity_poly.type
_entity_poly.pdbx_seq_one_letter_code
_entity_poly.pdbx_strand_id
1 'polypeptide(L)' 'MKTYTLKFSDDDIGVARRLEFKASDMTGALVIAHREASKRSAELWEGARKLCSIRRPANDVWMPASLKA' A
#
# COMPACT_ATOMS: atom_id res chain seq x y z
N MET A 1 -19.90 4.93 7.28
CA MET A 1 -18.74 5.31 6.45
C MET A 1 -17.65 5.84 7.35
N LYS A 2 -16.42 5.34 7.18
CA LYS A 2 -15.25 5.76 7.93
C LYS A 2 -14.24 6.45 7.01
N THR A 3 -13.46 7.36 7.58
CA THR A 3 -12.35 8.02 6.87
C THR A 3 -11.07 7.24 7.11
N TYR A 4 -10.36 6.96 6.03
CA TYR A 4 -9.06 6.31 6.02
C TYR A 4 -8.04 7.23 5.37
N THR A 5 -6.78 7.07 5.77
CA THR A 5 -5.66 7.83 5.22
C THR A 5 -4.63 6.89 4.64
N LEU A 6 -4.32 7.06 3.36
CA LEU A 6 -3.20 6.42 2.70
C LEU A 6 -1.99 7.36 2.73
N LYS A 7 -0.90 6.93 3.34
CA LYS A 7 0.38 7.67 3.34
C LYS A 7 1.34 6.99 2.39
N PHE A 8 1.72 7.65 1.32
CA PHE A 8 2.72 7.13 0.39
C PHE A 8 4.12 7.36 0.95
N SER A 9 5.00 6.37 0.80
CA SER A 9 6.40 6.49 1.21
C SER A 9 7.15 7.38 0.23
N ASP A 10 8.16 8.10 0.72
CA ASP A 10 9.03 8.94 -0.10
C ASP A 10 10.06 8.05 -0.81
N ASP A 11 9.62 7.38 -1.88
CA ASP A 11 10.40 6.36 -2.62
C ASP A 11 11.02 6.92 -3.92
N ASP A 12 11.27 8.23 -4.04
CA ASP A 12 11.71 8.92 -5.28
C ASP A 12 10.78 8.80 -6.51
N ILE A 13 9.76 7.93 -6.47
CA ILE A 13 8.77 7.71 -7.54
C ILE A 13 7.66 8.80 -7.52
N GLY A 14 7.74 9.76 -6.60
CA GLY A 14 6.93 10.99 -6.58
C GLY A 14 6.80 11.61 -5.19
N VAL A 15 6.11 12.76 -5.09
CA VAL A 15 5.94 13.49 -3.82
C VAL A 15 5.28 12.61 -2.75
N ALA A 16 5.82 12.59 -1.53
CA ALA A 16 5.15 12.06 -0.35
C ALA A 16 3.75 12.67 -0.23
N ARG A 17 2.73 11.86 -0.54
CA ARG A 17 1.33 12.29 -0.56
C ARG A 17 0.56 11.59 0.54
N ARG A 18 -0.40 12.31 1.12
CA ARG A 18 -1.44 11.74 1.97
C ARG A 18 -2.75 11.82 1.21
N LEU A 19 -3.43 10.69 1.07
CA LEU A 19 -4.74 10.62 0.44
C LEU A 19 -5.76 10.22 1.51
N GLU A 20 -6.69 11.11 1.80
CA GLU A 20 -7.84 10.80 2.66
C GLU A 20 -9.02 10.38 1.81
N PHE A 21 -9.65 9.28 2.17
CA PHE A 21 -10.80 8.75 1.44
C PHE A 21 -11.78 8.07 2.39
N LYS A 22 -13.05 8.01 1.98
CA LYS A 22 -14.11 7.33 2.75
C LYS A 22 -14.32 5.93 2.20
N ALA A 23 -14.48 4.97 3.10
CA ALA A 23 -14.93 3.63 2.75
C ALA A 23 -15.98 3.14 3.75
N SER A 24 -16.82 2.20 3.31
CA SER A 24 -17.83 1.58 4.18
C SER A 24 -17.16 0.82 5.32
N ASP A 25 -16.14 0.03 4.99
CA ASP A 25 -15.48 -0.90 5.90
C ASP A 25 -13.99 -1.05 5.56
N MET A 26 -13.25 -1.73 6.44
CA MET A 26 -11.81 -1.95 6.27
C MET A 26 -11.48 -2.68 4.97
N THR A 27 -12.30 -3.66 4.56
CA THR A 27 -12.10 -4.40 3.31
C THR A 27 -12.18 -3.48 2.09
N GLY A 28 -13.20 -2.60 2.04
CA GLY A 28 -13.33 -1.60 0.97
C GLY A 28 -12.16 -0.60 0.99
N ALA A 29 -11.70 -0.23 2.19
CA ALA A 29 -10.55 0.64 2.32
C ALA A 29 -9.26 -0.01 1.80
N LEU A 30 -9.08 -1.30 2.05
CA LEU A 30 -7.94 -2.08 1.57
C LEU A 30 -7.91 -2.14 0.04
N VAL A 31 -9.07 -2.37 -0.59
CA VAL A 31 -9.19 -2.42 -2.06
C VAL A 31 -8.81 -1.09 -2.70
N ILE A 32 -9.32 0.02 -2.17
CA ILE A 32 -8.96 1.37 -2.64
C ILE A 32 -7.47 1.61 -2.43
N ALA A 33 -6.97 1.35 -1.22
CA ALA A 33 -5.58 1.56 -0.87
C ALA A 33 -4.63 0.75 -1.78
N HIS A 34 -4.97 -0.51 -2.09
CA HIS A 34 -4.16 -1.36 -2.94
C HIS A 34 -4.17 -0.89 -4.40
N ARG A 35 -5.31 -0.40 -4.88
CA ARG A 35 -5.45 0.19 -6.21
C ARG A 35 -4.61 1.47 -6.34
N GLU A 36 -4.71 2.37 -5.38
CA GLU A 36 -3.95 3.63 -5.37
C GLU A 36 -2.45 3.39 -5.18
N ALA A 37 -2.07 2.41 -4.36
CA ALA A 37 -0.69 2.00 -4.10
C ALA A 37 -0.12 1.01 -5.15
N SER A 38 -0.82 0.74 -6.26
CA SER A 38 -0.38 -0.27 -7.25
C SER A 38 1.05 -0.03 -7.77
N LYS A 39 1.54 1.22 -7.75
CA LYS A 39 2.86 1.60 -8.26
C LYS A 39 3.88 1.96 -7.17
N ARG A 40 3.48 2.07 -5.90
CA ARG A 40 4.31 2.61 -4.81
C ARG A 40 3.96 1.99 -3.46
N SER A 41 4.91 2.00 -2.53
CA SER A 41 4.63 1.55 -1.17
C SER A 41 3.83 2.60 -0.40
N ALA A 42 2.85 2.16 0.37
CA ALA A 42 1.98 3.04 1.16
C ALA A 42 1.55 2.40 2.48
N GLU A 43 1.14 3.22 3.43
CA GLU A 43 0.58 2.79 4.71
C GLU A 43 -0.88 3.20 4.79
N LEU A 44 -1.74 2.29 5.22
CA LEU A 44 -3.16 2.56 5.46
C LEU A 44 -3.41 2.83 6.94
N TRP A 45 -4.11 3.94 7.22
CA TRP A 45 -4.43 4.41 8.56
C TRP A 45 -5.94 4.64 8.70
N GLU A 46 -6.45 4.44 9.91
CA GLU A 46 -7.79 4.85 10.36
C GLU A 46 -7.60 5.81 11.54
N GLY A 47 -7.73 7.12 11.28
CA GLY A 47 -7.34 8.15 12.24
C GLY A 47 -5.86 8.03 12.64
N ALA A 48 -5.60 7.82 13.93
CA ALA A 48 -4.24 7.64 14.46
C ALA A 48 -3.74 6.18 14.39
N ARG A 49 -4.60 5.22 14.04
CA ARG A 49 -4.27 3.78 14.05
C ARG A 49 -3.78 3.34 12.68
N LYS A 50 -2.55 2.83 12.60
CA LYS A 50 -2.04 2.14 11.40
C LYS A 50 -2.73 0.78 11.28
N LEU A 51 -3.37 0.53 10.14
CA LEU A 51 -4.05 -0.73 9.86
C LEU A 51 -3.11 -1.71 9.16
N CYS A 52 -2.44 -1.28 8.11
CA CYS A 52 -1.52 -2.12 7.36
C CYS A 52 -0.50 -1.31 6.55
N SER A 53 0.51 -2.01 6.03
CA SER A 53 1.46 -1.45 5.06
C SER A 53 1.30 -2.22 3.74
N ILE A 54 1.11 -1.49 2.65
CA ILE A 54 1.05 -1.99 1.29
C ILE A 54 2.43 -1.81 0.70
N ARG A 55 3.10 -2.92 0.44
CA ARG A 55 4.41 -2.90 -0.24
C ARG A 55 4.18 -3.17 -1.72
N ARG A 56 4.84 -2.38 -2.57
CA ARG A 56 4.99 -2.79 -3.97
C ARG A 56 5.73 -4.14 -3.95
N PRO A 57 5.25 -5.20 -4.62
CA PRO A 57 6.11 -6.33 -4.88
C PRO A 57 7.32 -5.76 -5.61
N ALA A 58 8.50 -5.84 -4.99
CA ALA A 58 9.73 -5.77 -5.76
C ALA A 58 9.53 -6.75 -6.91
N ASN A 59 10.04 -6.44 -8.09
CA ASN A 59 10.04 -7.36 -9.21
C ASN A 59 11.01 -8.53 -8.91
N ASP A 60 10.84 -9.19 -7.76
CA ASP A 60 11.24 -10.56 -7.49
C ASP A 60 10.39 -11.41 -8.43
N VAL A 61 10.85 -11.45 -9.68
CA VAL A 61 10.93 -12.71 -10.40
C VAL A 61 11.40 -13.71 -9.36
N TRP A 62 10.47 -14.53 -8.86
CA TRP A 62 10.80 -15.66 -8.02
C TRP A 62 11.73 -16.54 -8.84
N MET A 63 13.04 -16.36 -8.66
CA MET A 63 14.01 -17.35 -9.13
C MET A 63 13.93 -18.49 -8.14
N PRO A 64 13.47 -19.69 -8.53
CA PRO A 64 13.61 -20.85 -7.68
C PRO A 64 15.11 -21.06 -7.47
N ALA A 65 15.56 -20.90 -6.24
CA ALA A 65 16.90 -21.26 -5.82
C ALA A 65 17.03 -22.80 -5.89
N SER A 66 17.31 -23.34 -7.08
CA SER A 66 17.96 -24.65 -7.26
C SER A 66 18.21 -24.94 -8.74
N LEU A 67 19.35 -24.46 -9.23
CA LEU A 67 20.13 -25.21 -10.21
C LEU A 67 21.49 -25.47 -9.56
N LYS A 68 21.61 -26.62 -8.88
CA LYS A 68 22.92 -27.22 -8.60
C LYS A 68 23.20 -28.21 -9.73
N ALA A 69 24.37 -28.00 -10.34
CA ALA A 69 24.96 -28.75 -11.44
C ALA A 69 25.19 -30.23 -11.11
#